data_AF-A0A352EYA8-F1
#
_entry.id   AF-A0A352EYA8-F1
#
_cell.length_a   1.000
_cell.length_b   1.000
_cell.length_c   1.000
_cell.angle_alpha   90.00
_cell.angle_beta   90.00
_cell.angle_gamma   90.00
#
_symmetry.space_group_name_H-M   'P 1'
#
loop_
_entity.id
_entity.type
_entity.pdbx_description
1 polymer ?
#
loop_
_entity_poly.entity_id
_entity_poly.type
_entity_poly.pdbx_seq_one_letter_code
_entity_poly.pdbx_strand_id
1 'polypeptide(L)'
;METSVSALRKQAMEALHQSTTMLEVASNLLDAGNREEAIRLKDEARAKRNVSVWLMSEANTLENAKLRDVRSRQQQTRYEVRHKSAA
;
A
#
# COMPACT_ATOMS: atom_id res chain seq x y z
N MET A 1 1.40 -13.22 10.52
CA MET A 1 0.78 -12.69 9.28
C MET A 1 1.88 -12.52 8.26
N GLU A 2 1.76 -13.10 7.07
CA GLU A 2 2.74 -12.90 6.00
C GLU A 2 2.65 -11.45 5.48
N THR A 3 3.62 -10.62 5.83
CA THR A 3 3.82 -9.27 5.28
C THR A 3 4.39 -9.37 3.86
N SER A 4 3.59 -9.87 2.92
CA SER A 4 3.95 -9.85 1.50
C SER A 4 3.49 -8.54 0.86
N VAL A 5 4.21 -8.09 -0.18
CA VAL A 5 3.84 -6.90 -0.98
C VAL A 5 2.40 -7.04 -1.49
N SER A 6 2.00 -8.26 -1.90
CA SER A 6 0.64 -8.55 -2.34
C SER A 6 -0.39 -8.39 -1.22
N ALA A 7 -0.10 -8.88 0.00
CA ALA A 7 -0.98 -8.72 1.15
C ALA A 7 -1.18 -7.25 1.54
N LEU A 8 -0.09 -6.47 1.58
CA LEU A 8 -0.14 -5.03 1.88
C LEU A 8 -0.95 -4.27 0.81
N ARG A 9 -0.73 -4.57 -0.47
CA ARG A 9 -1.51 -3.98 -1.58
C ARG A 9 -3.00 -4.32 -1.46
N LYS A 10 -3.34 -5.58 -1.13
CA LYS A 10 -4.73 -6.00 -0.93
C LYS A 10 -5.39 -5.24 0.22
N GLN A 11 -4.73 -5.16 1.38
CA GLN A 11 -5.23 -4.42 2.53
C GLN A 11 -5.39 -2.92 2.23
N ALA A 12 -4.44 -2.34 1.47
CA ALA A 12 -4.54 -0.95 1.05
C ALA A 12 -5.76 -0.70 0.14
N MET A 13 -6.03 -1.61 -0.80
CA MET A 13 -7.19 -1.53 -1.68
C MET A 13 -8.50 -1.70 -0.90
N GLU A 14 -8.55 -2.59 0.09
CA GLU A 14 -9.71 -2.76 0.95
C GLU A 14 -9.98 -1.49 1.79
N ALA A 15 -8.95 -0.90 2.39
CA ALA A 15 -9.08 0.36 3.12
C ALA A 15 -9.53 1.53 2.22
N LEU A 16 -9.05 1.57 0.97
CA LEU A 16 -9.49 2.56 -0.02
C LEU A 16 -10.96 2.36 -0.39
N HIS A 17 -11.38 1.11 -0.63
CA HIS A 17 -12.76 0.79 -0.94
C HIS A 17 -13.70 1.21 0.20
N GLN A 18 -13.35 0.86 1.45
CA GLN A 18 -14.09 1.29 2.64
C GLN A 18 -14.19 2.82 2.73
N SER A 19 -13.09 3.55 2.48
CA SER A 19 -13.09 5.02 2.45
C SER A 19 -14.05 5.58 1.40
N THR A 20 -14.05 5.05 0.18
CA THR A 20 -14.95 5.49 -0.88
C THR A 20 -16.41 5.25 -0.52
N THR A 21 -16.75 4.06 -0.02
CA THR A 21 -18.13 3.76 0.43
C THR A 21 -18.58 4.69 1.56
N MET A 22 -17.71 4.99 2.52
CA MET A 22 -18.02 5.96 3.59
C MET A 22 -18.31 7.36 3.03
N LEU A 23 -17.59 7.81 1.99
CA LEU A 23 -17.84 9.10 1.34
C LEU A 23 -19.17 9.12 0.58
N GLU A 24 -19.53 8.03 -0.09
CA GLU A 24 -20.82 7.87 -0.76
C GLU A 24 -21.97 7.99 0.25
N VAL A 25 -21.88 7.27 1.38
CA VAL A 25 -22.87 7.36 2.46
C VAL A 25 -22.91 8.77 3.06
N ALA A 26 -21.76 9.39 3.30
CA ALA A 26 -21.69 10.76 3.80
C ALA A 26 -22.33 11.77 2.84
N SER A 27 -22.22 11.56 1.52
CA SER A 27 -22.90 12.40 0.52
C SER A 27 -24.42 12.28 0.67
N ASN A 28 -24.94 11.05 0.72
CA ASN A 28 -26.37 10.80 0.88
C ASN A 28 -26.92 11.41 2.19
N LEU A 29 -26.14 11.39 3.27
CA LEU A 29 -26.51 12.02 4.54
C LEU A 29 -26.55 13.55 4.45
N LEU A 30 -25.66 14.18 3.69
CA LEU A 30 -25.74 15.61 3.43
C LEU A 30 -27.00 15.98 2.66
N ASP A 31 -27.35 15.19 1.65
CA ASP A 31 -28.56 15.38 0.84
C ASP A 31 -29.82 15.22 1.71
N ALA A 32 -29.79 14.32 2.69
CA ALA A 32 -30.84 14.14 3.69
C ALA A 32 -30.83 15.20 4.81
N GLY A 33 -29.88 16.14 4.82
CA GLY A 33 -29.74 17.17 5.85
C GLY A 33 -29.07 16.73 7.16
N ASN A 34 -28.62 15.47 7.26
CA ASN A 34 -27.90 14.94 8.42
C ASN A 34 -26.41 15.31 8.35
N ARG A 35 -26.11 16.59 8.63
CA ARG A 35 -24.76 17.16 8.49
C ARG A 35 -23.75 16.60 9.48
N GLU A 36 -24.15 16.39 10.73
CA GLU A 36 -23.23 15.96 11.79
C GLU A 36 -22.67 14.55 11.50
N GLU A 37 -23.56 13.62 11.17
CA GLU A 37 -23.17 12.25 10.83
C GLU A 37 -22.38 12.18 9.53
N ALA A 38 -22.71 13.02 8.54
CA ALA A 38 -21.92 13.13 7.32
C ALA A 38 -20.50 13.62 7.58
N ILE A 39 -20.30 14.57 8.49
CA ILE A 39 -18.96 15.05 8.87
C ILE A 39 -18.18 13.93 9.56
N ARG A 40 -18.81 13.22 10.51
CA ARG A 40 -18.20 12.08 11.19
C ARG A 40 -17.70 11.03 10.19
N LEU A 41 -18.54 10.63 9.23
CA LEU A 41 -18.17 9.65 8.20
C LEU A 41 -17.09 10.16 7.25
N LYS A 42 -17.06 11.46 6.92
CA LYS A 42 -15.98 12.05 6.12
C LYS A 42 -14.63 11.96 6.82
N ASP A 43 -14.59 12.17 8.13
CA ASP A 43 -13.36 12.06 8.90
C ASP A 43 -12.89 10.60 9.02
N GLU A 44 -13.81 9.66 9.23
CA GLU A 44 -13.49 8.21 9.20
C GLU A 44 -13.00 7.76 7.81
N ALA A 45 -13.65 8.22 6.75
CA ALA A 45 -13.21 7.97 5.38
C ALA A 45 -11.80 8.50 5.12
N ARG A 46 -11.45 9.68 5.65
CA ARG A 46 -10.10 10.24 5.56
C ARG A 46 -9.09 9.36 6.30
N ALA A 47 -9.42 8.89 7.49
CA ALA A 47 -8.55 7.98 8.25
C ALA A 47 -8.28 6.68 7.48
N LYS A 48 -9.32 6.07 6.86
CA LYS A 48 -9.19 4.87 6.02
C LYS A 48 -8.35 5.11 4.77
N ARG A 49 -8.50 6.26 4.12
CA ARG A 49 -7.65 6.65 3.00
C ARG A 49 -6.19 6.79 3.40
N ASN A 50 -5.91 7.36 4.58
CA ASN A 50 -4.54 7.47 5.09
C ASN A 50 -3.92 6.09 5.36
N VAL A 51 -4.70 5.15 5.91
CA VAL A 51 -4.26 3.75 6.07
C VAL A 51 -3.91 3.12 4.72
N SER A 52 -4.75 3.32 3.69
CA SER A 52 -4.48 2.83 2.34
C SER A 52 -3.16 3.38 1.78
N VAL A 53 -2.93 4.69 1.90
CA VAL A 53 -1.71 5.35 1.43
C VAL A 53 -0.47 4.81 2.16
N TRP A 54 -0.55 4.67 3.49
CA TRP A 54 0.54 4.12 4.29
C TRP A 54 0.87 2.68 3.89
N LEU A 55 -0.13 1.81 3.74
CA LEU A 55 0.07 0.41 3.32
C LEU A 55 0.68 0.30 1.91
N MET A 56 0.27 1.16 0.97
CA MET A 56 0.89 1.20 -0.36
C MET A 56 2.35 1.67 -0.31
N SER A 57 2.65 2.67 0.52
CA SER A 57 4.02 3.14 0.73
C SER A 57 4.91 2.05 1.31
N GLU A 58 4.41 1.30 2.30
CA GLU A 58 5.10 0.16 2.90
C GLU A 58 5.34 -0.95 1.86
N ALA A 59 4.32 -1.27 1.05
CA ALA A 59 4.44 -2.26 -0.02
C ALA A 59 5.53 -1.89 -1.04
N ASN A 60 5.59 -0.62 -1.44
CA ASN A 60 6.59 -0.12 -2.38
C ASN A 60 8.00 -0.12 -1.77
N THR A 61 8.12 0.21 -0.48
CA THR A 61 9.40 0.13 0.25
C THR A 61 9.92 -1.29 0.29
N LEU A 62 9.06 -2.25 0.63
CA LEU A 62 9.40 -3.67 0.67
C LEU A 62 9.78 -4.23 -0.72
N GLU A 63 9.04 -3.86 -1.76
CA GLU A 63 9.34 -4.26 -3.14
C GLU A 63 10.70 -3.72 -3.59
N ASN A 64 10.98 -2.44 -3.33
CA ASN A 64 12.26 -1.82 -3.64
C ASN A 64 13.44 -2.46 -2.89
N ALA A 65 13.25 -2.83 -1.62
CA ALA A 65 14.26 -3.54 -0.85
C ALA A 65 14.59 -4.91 -1.48
N LYS A 66 13.56 -5.67 -1.89
CA LYS A 66 13.74 -6.96 -2.58
C LYS A 66 14.47 -6.80 -3.91
N LEU A 67 14.13 -5.79 -4.71
CA LEU A 67 14.80 -5.52 -5.98
C LEU A 67 16.28 -5.18 -5.80
N ARG A 68 16.62 -4.40 -4.77
CA ARG A 68 18.02 -4.09 -4.44
C ARG A 68 18.82 -5.33 -4.03
N ASP A 69 18.22 -6.21 -3.23
CA ASP A 69 18.86 -7.48 -2.84
C ASP A 69 19.12 -8.38 -4.04
N VAL A 70 18.13 -8.60 -4.91
CA VAL A 70 18.28 -9.38 -6.16
C VAL A 70 19.41 -8.82 -7.03
N ARG A 71 19.46 -7.49 -7.21
CA ARG A 71 20.49 -6.85 -8.01
C ARG A 71 21.89 -7.02 -7.42
N SER A 72 22.01 -6.95 -6.10
CA SER A 72 23.29 -7.14 -5.39
C SER A 72 23.80 -8.57 -5.55
N ARG A 73 22.92 -9.57 -5.41
CA ARG A 73 23.26 -10.99 -5.64
C ARG A 73 23.68 -11.25 -7.08
N GLN A 74 22.96 -10.70 -8.07
CA GLN A 74 23.33 -10.84 -9.49
C GLN A 74 24.71 -10.25 -9.78
N GLN A 75 25.08 -9.12 -9.16
CA GLN A 75 26.41 -8.55 -9.31
C GLN A 75 27.47 -9.48 -8.73
N GLN A 76 27.28 -9.99 -7.50
CA GLN A 76 28.20 -10.95 -6.87
C GLN A 76 28.40 -12.20 -7.74
N THR A 77 27.31 -12.82 -8.22
CA THR A 77 27.41 -13.97 -9.12
C THR A 77 28.19 -13.66 -10.39
N ARG A 78 27.98 -12.48 -10.99
CA ARG A 78 28.73 -12.06 -12.19
C ARG A 78 30.22 -11.85 -11.91
N TYR A 79 30.57 -11.31 -10.75
CA TYR A 79 31.97 -11.19 -10.33
C TYR A 79 32.61 -12.58 -10.15
N GLU A 80 31.95 -13.48 -9.41
CA GLU A 80 32.47 -14.83 -9.15
C GLU A 80 32.68 -15.63 -10.44
N VAL A 81 31.73 -15.60 -11.38
CA VAL A 81 31.86 -16.28 -12.67
C VAL A 81 33.04 -15.71 -13.46
N ARG A 82 33.17 -14.37 -13.55
CA ARG A 82 34.25 -13.72 -14.30
C ARG A 82 35.64 -14.03 -13.74
N HIS A 83 35.77 -14.16 -12.42
CA HIS A 83 37.05 -14.45 -11.78
C HIS A 83 37.39 -15.96 -11.77
N LYS A 84 36.40 -16.85 -11.79
CA LYS A 84 36.64 -18.31 -11.95
C LYS A 84 36.98 -18.72 -13.38
N SER A 85 36.53 -17.97 -14.40
CA SER A 85 36.85 -18.24 -15.80
C SER A 85 38.23 -17.70 -16.25
N ALA A 86 38.96 -17.01 -15.37
CA ALA A 86 40.26 -16.42 -15.65
C ALA A 86 41.43 -17.16 -14.98
N ALA A 87 41.15 -18.29 -14.31
CA ALA A 87 42.12 -19.20 -13.70
C ALA A 87 42.07 -20.55 -14.43
#